data_AF-A0A1S8B8R6-F1
#
_entry.id   AF-A0A1S8B8R6-F1
#
_cell.length_a   1.000
_cell.length_b   1.000
_cell.length_c   1.000
_cell.angle_alpha   90.00
_cell.angle_beta   90.00
_cell.angle_gamma   90.00
#
_symmetry.space_group_name_H-M   'P 1'
#
loop_
_entity.id
_entity.type
_entity.pdbx_description
1 polymer ?
#
loop_
_entity_poly.entity_id
_entity_poly.type
_entity_poly.pdbx_seq_one_letter_code
_entity_poly.pdbx_strand_id
1 'polypeptide(L)'
;MELPVTDANTFQMFVEWLYSRKLLLDPMEEELARMRMLPDLAFLYIFADNYDVPLLERDTMDAIISCAQKDYALPDSEVISHVYDNLPEDSPLCRLLAHEYARTGQALAGSPDDWPDRFVFEAFNATMRAKERRSALVRPAHDCTYHQHTTEAQKRACINR
;
A
#
# COMPACT_ATOMS: atom_id res chain seq x y z
N MET A 1 5.53 11.29 27.57
CA MET A 1 5.70 10.37 26.43
C MET A 1 5.02 11.07 25.27
N GLU A 2 5.78 11.84 24.50
CA GLU A 2 5.26 12.52 23.31
C GLU A 2 5.27 11.50 22.19
N LEU A 3 4.11 11.25 21.58
CA LEU A 3 4.05 10.47 20.36
C LEU A 3 4.81 11.27 19.28
N PRO A 4 5.69 10.65 18.49
CA PRO A 4 6.23 11.23 17.27
C PRO A 4 5.09 11.84 16.45
N VAL A 5 5.40 12.86 15.63
CA VAL A 5 4.47 13.60 14.78
C VAL A 5 3.77 12.67 13.78
N THR A 6 2.87 11.84 14.30
CA THR A 6 1.94 11.01 13.55
C THR A 6 0.80 11.95 13.25
N ASP A 7 0.45 12.08 11.97
CA ASP A 7 -0.65 12.93 11.59
C ASP A 7 -1.91 12.48 12.34
N ALA A 8 -2.73 13.47 12.73
CA ALA A 8 -3.88 13.21 13.59
C ALA A 8 -4.87 12.21 12.96
N ASN A 9 -4.90 12.13 11.62
CA ASN A 9 -5.77 11.23 10.87
C ASN A 9 -5.32 9.76 11.00
N THR A 10 -4.05 9.46 10.74
CA THR A 10 -3.47 8.11 10.91
C THR A 10 -3.65 7.61 12.33
N PHE A 11 -3.41 8.45 13.34
CA PHE A 11 -3.61 8.05 14.73
C PHE A 11 -5.10 7.78 15.03
N GLN A 12 -6.01 8.59 14.50
CA GLN A 12 -7.44 8.36 14.64
C GLN A 12 -7.86 7.04 13.99
N MET A 13 -7.45 6.77 12.75
CA MET A 13 -7.72 5.49 12.06
C MET A 13 -7.18 4.30 12.84
N PHE A 14 -5.97 4.42 13.41
CA PHE A 14 -5.41 3.40 14.28
C PHE A 14 -6.27 3.15 15.51
N VAL A 15 -6.73 4.19 16.21
CA VAL A 15 -7.58 4.05 17.40
C VAL A 15 -8.91 3.40 17.04
N GLU A 16 -9.55 3.82 15.94
CA GLU A 16 -10.80 3.23 15.47
C GLU A 16 -10.63 1.75 15.10
N TRP A 17 -9.55 1.39 14.41
CA TRP A 17 -9.18 0.00 14.14
C TRP A 17 -8.88 -0.76 15.44
N LEU A 18 -8.21 -0.15 16.42
CA LEU A 18 -7.84 -0.81 17.67
C LEU A 18 -9.07 -1.26 18.45
N TYR A 19 -10.12 -0.44 18.47
CA TYR A 19 -11.39 -0.74 19.14
C TYR A 19 -12.30 -1.66 18.32
N SER A 20 -12.41 -1.45 17.01
CA SER A 20 -13.34 -2.20 16.16
C SER A 20 -12.76 -3.50 15.59
N ARG A 21 -11.43 -3.61 15.57
CA ARG A 21 -10.65 -4.62 14.82
C ARG A 21 -11.03 -4.70 13.35
N LYS A 22 -11.45 -3.57 12.78
CA LYS A 22 -11.81 -3.42 11.37
C LYS A 22 -11.32 -2.07 10.89
N LEU A 23 -10.80 -2.02 9.67
CA LEU A 23 -10.70 -0.75 8.98
C LEU A 23 -12.13 -0.40 8.56
N LEU A 24 -12.70 0.60 9.24
CA LEU A 24 -14.06 1.07 8.97
C LEU A 24 -14.02 1.90 7.68
N LEU A 25 -13.83 1.21 6.56
CA LEU A 25 -14.04 1.79 5.24
C LEU A 25 -15.56 1.81 5.04
N ASP A 26 -16.21 2.95 5.24
CA ASP A 26 -17.66 3.03 5.15
C ASP A 26 -18.11 2.68 3.72
N PRO A 27 -18.87 1.59 3.51
CA PRO A 27 -19.35 1.23 2.17
C PRO A 27 -20.33 2.28 1.60
N MET A 28 -20.90 3.13 2.45
CA MET A 28 -21.78 4.23 2.07
C MET A 28 -21.04 5.54 1.77
N GLU A 29 -19.72 5.62 1.99
CA GLU A 29 -18.95 6.80 1.62
C GLU A 29 -18.96 7.04 0.11
N GLU A 30 -19.03 8.32 -0.27
CA GLU A 30 -18.98 8.75 -1.66
C GLU A 30 -17.70 8.24 -2.34
N GLU A 31 -17.78 7.98 -3.65
CA GLU A 31 -16.67 7.48 -4.45
C GLU A 31 -15.42 8.37 -4.38
N LEU A 32 -15.61 9.67 -4.19
CA LEU A 32 -14.54 10.65 -3.98
C LEU A 32 -13.83 10.50 -2.62
N ALA A 33 -14.58 10.14 -1.58
CA ALA A 33 -14.00 9.81 -0.27
C ALA A 33 -13.15 8.54 -0.37
N ARG A 34 -13.63 7.55 -1.13
CA ARG A 34 -12.89 6.30 -1.40
C ARG A 34 -11.60 6.48 -2.20
N MET A 35 -11.55 7.43 -3.14
CA MET A 35 -10.33 7.79 -3.85
C MET A 35 -9.27 8.43 -2.95
N ARG A 36 -9.69 9.13 -1.88
CA ARG A 36 -8.77 9.78 -0.92
C ARG A 36 -8.18 8.82 0.09
N MET A 37 -8.65 7.56 0.14
CA MET A 37 -8.24 6.61 1.18
C MET A 37 -6.88 5.98 0.93
N LEU A 38 -6.41 5.89 -0.32
CA LEU A 38 -5.16 5.17 -0.60
C LEU A 38 -3.93 5.84 0.04
N PRO A 39 -3.79 7.19 0.01
CA PRO A 39 -2.79 7.90 0.81
C PRO A 39 -2.91 7.62 2.32
N ASP A 40 -4.10 7.73 2.89
CA ASP A 40 -4.33 7.50 4.33
C ASP A 40 -3.98 6.06 4.74
N LEU A 41 -4.33 5.08 3.90
CA LEU A 41 -3.96 3.67 4.10
C LEU A 41 -2.45 3.46 3.97
N ALA A 42 -1.77 4.15 3.07
CA ALA A 42 -0.31 4.08 2.98
C ALA A 42 0.35 4.63 4.25
N PHE A 43 -0.16 5.73 4.81
CA PHE A 43 0.36 6.30 6.05
C PHE A 43 0.06 5.41 7.25
N LEU A 44 -1.13 4.80 7.30
CA LEU A 44 -1.47 3.81 8.31
C LEU A 44 -0.60 2.55 8.22
N TYR A 45 -0.20 2.13 7.02
CA TYR A 45 0.73 1.03 6.83
C TYR A 45 2.13 1.39 7.38
N ILE A 46 2.65 2.58 7.05
CA ILE A 46 3.91 3.09 7.60
C ILE A 46 3.86 3.15 9.12
N PHE A 47 2.75 3.61 9.69
CA PHE A 47 2.53 3.59 11.13
C PHE A 47 2.56 2.16 11.69
N ALA A 48 1.88 1.21 11.04
CA ALA A 48 1.87 -0.17 11.49
C ALA A 48 3.28 -0.80 11.49
N ASP A 49 4.08 -0.50 10.48
CA ASP A 49 5.48 -0.93 10.35
C ASP A 49 6.35 -0.30 11.45
N ASN A 50 6.33 1.03 11.57
CA ASN A 50 7.14 1.79 12.54
C ASN A 50 6.89 1.45 14.01
N TYR A 51 5.67 1.00 14.35
CA TYR A 51 5.28 0.66 15.72
C TYR A 51 5.11 -0.86 15.94
N ASP A 52 5.59 -1.70 15.02
CA ASP A 52 5.52 -3.16 15.11
C ASP A 52 4.10 -3.67 15.43
N VAL A 53 3.12 -3.30 14.60
CA VAL A 53 1.72 -3.74 14.71
C VAL A 53 1.34 -4.65 13.51
N PRO A 54 1.82 -5.92 13.45
CA PRO A 54 1.67 -6.76 12.25
C PRO A 54 0.23 -7.04 11.82
N LEU A 55 -0.71 -7.06 12.77
CA LEU A 55 -2.13 -7.25 12.45
C LEU A 55 -2.70 -6.04 11.69
N LEU A 56 -2.30 -4.82 12.09
CA LEU A 56 -2.71 -3.60 11.41
C LEU A 56 -2.03 -3.50 10.05
N GLU A 57 -0.74 -3.83 9.96
CA GLU A 57 0.01 -3.83 8.70
C GLU A 57 -0.68 -4.73 7.66
N ARG A 58 -1.05 -5.96 8.07
CA ARG A 58 -1.77 -6.90 7.22
C ARG A 58 -3.17 -6.40 6.84
N ASP A 59 -3.98 -5.99 7.82
CA ASP A 59 -5.34 -5.55 7.53
C ASP A 59 -5.35 -4.29 6.63
N THR A 60 -4.34 -3.43 6.76
CA THR A 60 -4.13 -2.25 5.90
C THR A 60 -3.69 -2.64 4.49
N MET A 61 -2.78 -3.61 4.36
CA MET A 61 -2.42 -4.17 3.04
C MET A 61 -3.63 -4.76 2.33
N ASP A 62 -4.49 -5.50 3.03
CA ASP A 62 -5.75 -6.01 2.47
C ASP A 62 -6.65 -4.87 1.95
N ALA A 63 -6.76 -3.77 2.70
CA ALA A 63 -7.52 -2.60 2.26
C ALA A 63 -6.92 -1.97 0.98
N ILE A 64 -5.59 -1.82 0.92
CA ILE A 64 -4.87 -1.28 -0.25
C ILE A 64 -5.08 -2.18 -1.48
N ILE A 65 -4.99 -3.51 -1.32
CA ILE A 65 -5.27 -4.49 -2.38
C ILE A 65 -6.72 -4.33 -2.87
N SER A 66 -7.68 -4.16 -1.95
CA SER A 66 -9.09 -3.92 -2.31
C SER A 66 -9.27 -2.62 -3.11
N CYS A 67 -8.54 -1.56 -2.78
CA CYS A 67 -8.54 -0.30 -3.56
C CYS A 67 -7.97 -0.53 -4.97
N ALA A 68 -6.84 -1.24 -5.08
CA ALA A 68 -6.21 -1.58 -6.35
C ALA A 68 -7.12 -2.45 -7.25
N GLN A 69 -7.84 -3.42 -6.67
CA GLN A 69 -8.81 -4.24 -7.40
C GLN A 69 -9.97 -3.43 -7.98
N LYS A 70 -10.35 -2.34 -7.32
CA LYS A 70 -11.40 -1.41 -7.76
C LYS A 70 -10.90 -0.31 -8.71
N ASP A 71 -9.64 -0.36 -9.14
CA ASP A 71 -8.99 0.66 -9.98
C ASP A 71 -9.10 2.08 -9.41
N TYR A 72 -8.98 2.23 -8.09
CA TYR A 72 -8.86 3.55 -7.49
C TYR A 72 -7.56 4.24 -7.93
N ALA A 73 -7.59 5.57 -7.97
CA ALA A 73 -6.44 6.38 -8.37
C ALA A 73 -5.22 6.06 -7.50
N LEU A 74 -4.06 5.88 -8.13
CA LEU A 74 -2.82 5.62 -7.41
C LEU A 74 -2.28 6.91 -6.76
N PRO A 75 -1.54 6.81 -5.65
CA PRO A 75 -1.06 7.98 -4.91
C PRO A 75 -0.04 8.76 -5.75
N ASP A 76 0.01 10.07 -5.58
CA ASP A 76 0.94 10.95 -6.28
C ASP A 76 2.38 10.84 -5.77
N SER A 77 3.28 11.65 -6.34
CA SER A 77 4.70 11.65 -6.02
C SER A 77 5.01 11.98 -4.56
N GLU A 78 4.19 12.81 -3.90
CA GLU A 78 4.38 13.16 -2.50
C GLU A 78 4.17 11.94 -1.60
N VAL A 79 3.07 11.21 -1.80
CA VAL A 79 2.78 10.00 -1.04
C VAL A 79 3.79 8.89 -1.36
N ILE A 80 4.14 8.71 -2.63
CA ILE A 80 5.13 7.70 -3.04
C ILE A 80 6.50 8.00 -2.43
N SER A 81 6.93 9.26 -2.39
CA SER A 81 8.16 9.65 -1.70
C SER A 81 8.09 9.34 -0.21
N HIS A 82 7.00 9.71 0.46
CA HIS A 82 6.81 9.42 1.87
C HIS A 82 6.89 7.92 2.19
N VAL A 83 6.26 7.06 1.37
CA VAL A 83 6.33 5.60 1.49
C VAL A 83 7.76 5.10 1.35
N TYR A 84 8.49 5.56 0.34
CA TYR A 84 9.85 5.06 0.05
C TYR A 84 10.90 5.54 1.05
N ASP A 85 10.68 6.70 1.67
CA ASP A 85 11.56 7.29 2.70
C ASP A 85 11.38 6.63 4.08
N ASN A 86 10.19 6.10 4.38
CA ASN A 86 9.85 5.59 5.72
C ASN A 86 9.75 4.06 5.82
N LEU A 87 9.86 3.33 4.71
CA LEU A 87 9.76 1.87 4.69
C LEU A 87 11.06 1.22 4.21
N PRO A 88 11.36 0.00 4.70
CA PRO A 88 12.54 -0.75 4.26
C PRO A 88 12.46 -1.11 2.76
N GLU A 89 13.61 -1.36 2.14
CA GLU A 89 13.72 -1.66 0.70
C GLU A 89 12.90 -2.88 0.26
N ASP A 90 12.72 -3.85 1.16
CA ASP A 90 11.95 -5.07 0.91
C ASP A 90 10.47 -4.96 1.35
N SER A 91 10.01 -3.76 1.67
CA SER A 91 8.62 -3.50 2.05
C SER A 91 7.65 -4.00 0.96
N PRO A 92 6.66 -4.84 1.32
CA PRO A 92 5.65 -5.29 0.38
C PRO A 92 4.82 -4.15 -0.22
N LEU A 93 4.60 -3.06 0.53
CA LEU A 93 3.85 -1.91 0.04
C LEU A 93 4.60 -1.19 -1.10
N CYS A 94 5.92 -1.01 -0.96
CA CYS A 94 6.75 -0.43 -2.02
C CYS A 94 6.61 -1.23 -3.32
N ARG A 95 6.71 -2.57 -3.22
CA ARG A 95 6.55 -3.48 -4.37
C ARG A 95 5.16 -3.43 -4.98
N LEU A 96 4.11 -3.40 -4.14
CA LEU A 96 2.73 -3.32 -4.61
C LEU A 96 2.49 -2.06 -5.43
N LEU A 97 2.91 -0.90 -4.93
CA LEU A 97 2.72 0.39 -5.60
C LEU A 97 3.48 0.45 -6.92
N ALA A 98 4.74 0.00 -6.97
CA ALA A 98 5.51 -0.08 -8.21
C ALA A 98 4.84 -1.01 -9.25
N HIS A 99 4.35 -2.17 -8.82
CA HIS A 99 3.61 -3.09 -9.68
C HIS A 99 2.30 -2.48 -10.19
N GLU A 100 1.54 -1.78 -9.35
CA GLU A 100 0.27 -1.17 -9.76
C GLU A 100 0.48 -0.02 -10.76
N TYR A 101 1.50 0.82 -10.56
CA TYR A 101 1.89 1.83 -11.55
C TYR A 101 2.27 1.21 -12.89
N ALA A 102 3.09 0.15 -12.85
CA ALA A 102 3.48 -0.58 -14.05
C ALA A 102 2.30 -1.28 -14.75
N ARG A 103 1.31 -1.74 -13.98
CA ARG A 103 0.11 -2.45 -14.47
C ARG A 103 -0.88 -1.50 -15.13
N THR A 104 -1.19 -0.38 -14.47
CA THR A 104 -2.17 0.61 -14.97
C THR A 104 -1.59 1.45 -16.10
N GLY A 105 -0.26 1.59 -16.15
CA GLY A 105 0.39 2.51 -17.07
C GLY A 105 0.10 3.98 -16.73
N GLN A 106 -0.27 4.27 -15.48
CA GLN A 106 -0.46 5.63 -15.00
C GLN A 106 0.82 6.45 -15.23
N ALA A 107 0.67 7.59 -15.91
CA ALA A 107 1.78 8.47 -16.18
C ALA A 107 2.31 9.09 -14.89
N LEU A 108 3.63 9.14 -14.75
CA LEU A 108 4.28 9.92 -13.70
C LEU A 108 4.12 11.41 -14.06
N ALA A 109 3.33 12.13 -13.27
CA ALA A 109 3.12 13.57 -13.43
C ALA A 109 4.22 14.35 -12.70
N GLY A 110 4.42 15.62 -13.07
CA GLY A 110 5.40 16.50 -12.43
C GLY A 110 6.82 16.40 -12.99
N SER A 111 7.79 16.79 -12.18
CA SER A 111 9.22 16.70 -12.49
C SER A 111 9.74 15.28 -12.20
N PRO A 112 10.74 14.77 -12.96
CA PRO A 112 11.43 13.54 -12.58
C PRO A 112 11.99 13.56 -11.15
N ASP A 113 12.43 14.73 -10.69
CA ASP A 113 12.99 14.92 -9.34
C ASP A 113 11.94 14.78 -8.22
N ASP A 114 10.64 14.79 -8.55
CA ASP A 114 9.57 14.61 -7.58
C ASP A 114 9.40 13.13 -7.19
N TRP A 115 9.99 12.19 -7.94
CA TRP A 115 9.78 10.75 -7.78
C TRP A 115 11.03 10.05 -7.22
N PRO A 116 10.90 9.11 -6.28
CA PRO A 116 12.04 8.35 -5.80
C PRO A 116 12.67 7.51 -6.91
N ASP A 117 13.99 7.62 -7.09
CA ASP A 117 14.74 6.84 -8.10
C ASP A 117 14.45 5.34 -8.01
N ARG A 118 14.38 4.80 -6.77
CA ARG A 118 14.07 3.39 -6.51
C ARG A 118 12.69 3.03 -7.06
N PHE A 119 11.68 3.85 -6.79
CA PHE A 119 10.32 3.63 -7.29
C PHE A 119 10.29 3.62 -8.82
N VAL A 120 10.89 4.62 -9.46
CA VAL A 120 10.90 4.75 -10.93
C VAL A 120 11.59 3.52 -11.56
N PHE A 121 12.72 3.10 -11.01
CA PHE A 121 13.46 1.92 -11.49
C PHE A 121 12.64 0.63 -11.33
N GLU A 122 11.97 0.43 -10.20
CA GLU A 122 11.12 -0.73 -9.95
C GLU A 122 9.91 -0.78 -10.89
N ALA A 123 9.19 0.34 -11.03
CA ALA A 123 8.03 0.45 -11.91
C ALA A 123 8.43 0.21 -13.37
N PHE A 124 9.53 0.83 -13.83
CA PHE A 124 10.07 0.62 -15.16
C PHE A 124 10.41 -0.85 -15.42
N ASN A 125 11.14 -1.49 -14.51
CA ASN A 125 11.51 -2.90 -14.65
C ASN A 125 10.30 -3.83 -14.66
N ALA A 126 9.28 -3.54 -13.85
CA ALA A 126 8.04 -4.31 -13.86
C ALA A 126 7.33 -4.21 -15.22
N THR A 127 7.23 -3.00 -15.81
CA THR A 127 6.69 -2.80 -17.16
C THR A 127 7.50 -3.54 -18.23
N MET A 128 8.84 -3.47 -18.16
CA MET A 128 9.71 -4.13 -19.13
C MET A 128 9.59 -5.66 -19.07
N ARG A 129 9.59 -6.24 -17.87
CA ARG A 129 9.41 -7.69 -17.66
C ARG A 129 8.06 -8.19 -18.17
N ALA A 130 7.00 -7.41 -17.96
CA ALA A 130 5.67 -7.73 -18.46
C ALA A 130 5.65 -7.79 -20.01
N LYS A 131 6.29 -6.81 -20.65
CA LYS A 131 6.44 -6.77 -22.12
C LYS A 131 7.27 -7.93 -22.66
N GLU A 132 8.42 -8.21 -22.07
CA GLU A 132 9.28 -9.33 -22.47
C GLU A 132 8.55 -10.67 -22.41
N ARG A 133 7.77 -10.89 -21.36
CA ARG A 133 6.97 -12.10 -21.15
C ARG A 133 5.69 -12.13 -22.00
N ARG A 134 5.37 -11.06 -22.73
CA ARG A 134 4.10 -10.87 -23.44
C ARG A 134 2.89 -11.14 -22.54
N SER A 135 3.00 -10.75 -21.27
CA SER A 135 2.02 -11.05 -20.23
C SER A 135 1.70 -9.77 -19.48
N ALA A 136 0.41 -9.44 -19.36
CA ALA A 136 -0.01 -8.31 -18.55
C ALA A 136 0.28 -8.58 -17.07
N LEU A 137 0.66 -7.54 -16.33
CA LEU A 137 0.71 -7.62 -14.88
C LEU A 137 -0.71 -7.93 -14.36
N VAL A 138 -0.79 -8.89 -13.46
CA VAL A 138 -2.06 -9.34 -12.89
C VAL A 138 -2.45 -8.37 -11.77
N ARG A 139 -3.75 -8.11 -11.62
CA ARG A 139 -4.27 -7.37 -10.46
C ARG A 139 -3.87 -8.08 -9.16
N PRO A 140 -3.55 -7.34 -8.09
CA PRO A 140 -3.23 -7.93 -6.81
C PRO A 140 -4.44 -8.70 -6.28
N ALA A 141 -4.17 -9.86 -5.70
CA ALA A 141 -5.16 -10.71 -5.05
C ALA A 141 -4.85 -10.83 -3.56
N HIS A 142 -5.84 -11.25 -2.79
CA HIS A 142 -5.66 -11.61 -1.37
C HIS A 142 -5.03 -13.01 -1.25
N ASP A 143 -3.89 -13.23 -1.92
CA ASP A 143 -3.15 -14.50 -1.95
C ASP A 143 -1.85 -14.45 -1.10
N CYS A 144 -1.76 -13.42 -0.25
CA CYS A 144 -0.62 -13.13 0.61
C CYS A 144 0.69 -12.78 -0.13
N THR A 145 0.65 -12.49 -1.45
CA THR A 145 1.82 -12.02 -2.21
C THR A 145 2.48 -10.77 -1.61
N TYR A 146 1.66 -9.90 -1.02
CA TYR A 146 2.10 -8.63 -0.43
C TYR A 146 2.01 -8.59 1.10
N HIS A 147 1.82 -9.74 1.77
CA HIS A 147 1.83 -9.80 3.24
C HIS A 147 3.20 -10.21 3.77
N GLN A 148 3.62 -9.58 4.86
CA GLN A 148 4.79 -10.03 5.63
C GLN A 148 4.42 -11.22 6.52
N HIS A 149 5.28 -12.25 6.50
CA HIS A 149 5.15 -13.42 7.36
C HIS A 149 6.51 -13.78 7.92
N THR A 150 6.62 -13.82 9.25
CA THR A 150 7.83 -14.30 9.94
C THR A 150 7.87 -15.82 10.06
N THR A 151 6.73 -16.50 9.88
CA THR A 151 6.62 -17.96 10.00
C THR A 151 5.70 -18.58 8.94
N GLU A 152 5.96 -19.84 8.58
CA GLU A 152 5.08 -20.62 7.70
C GLU A 152 3.67 -20.83 8.28
N ALA A 153 3.54 -20.86 9.61
CA ALA A 153 2.25 -20.94 10.28
C ALA A 153 1.41 -19.67 10.05
N GLN A 154 2.02 -18.49 10.14
CA GLN A 154 1.37 -17.22 9.81
C GLN A 154 0.95 -17.16 8.35
N LYS A 155 1.82 -17.62 7.43
CA LYS A 155 1.51 -17.68 6.00
C LYS A 155 0.32 -18.60 5.70
N ARG A 156 0.30 -19.81 6.28
CA ARG A 156 -0.84 -20.75 6.13
C ARG A 156 -2.13 -20.20 6.74
N ALA A 157 -2.05 -19.50 7.87
CA ALA A 157 -3.22 -18.86 8.47
C ALA A 157 -3.76 -17.70 7.61
N CYS A 158 -2.88 -16.97 6.93
CA CYS A 158 -3.25 -15.90 5.99
C CYS A 158 -4.01 -16.45 4.78
N ILE A 159 -3.51 -17.52 4.16
CA ILE A 159 -4.10 -18.10 2.94
C ILE A 159 -5.49 -18.72 3.20
N ASN A 160 -5.76 -19.20 4.41
CA ASN A 160 -7.00 -19.89 4.78
C ASN A 160 -8.08 -18.99 5.40
N ARG A 161 -7.90 -17.66 5.36
CA ARG A 161 -8.82 -16.68 5.93
C ARG A 161 -9.82 -16.20 4.88
#